data_AF-K2BCN9-F1
#
_entry.id   AF-K2BCN9-F1
#
_cell.length_a   1.000
_cell.length_b   1.000
_cell.length_c   1.000
_cell.angle_alpha   90.00
_cell.angle_beta   90.00
_cell.angle_gamma   90.00
#
_symmetry.space_group_name_H-M   'P 1'
#
loop_
_entity.id
_entity.type
_entity.pdbx_description
1 polymer ?
#
loop_
_entity_poly.entity_id
_entity_poly.type
_entity_poly.pdbx_seq_one_letter_code
_entity_poly.pdbx_strand_id
1 'polypeptide(L)'
;FYPSLVFSLIALILVLIAETGRVPVDNPATHLELTMIHEAMVLEYSGRYLALIEWGNAIKFVLYLTLVVSLFFPIGLCTNQQLGWLTLGLLIMLLKLFFLSGLIAFIESINSKLRIFKVPDYLASAFMLSVLGVIITQMLGASL
;
A
#
# COMPACT_ATOMS: atom_id res chain seq x y z
N PHE A 1 -8.68 19.48 10.23
CA PHE A 1 -7.82 18.79 9.24
C PHE A 1 -6.38 19.10 9.61
N TYR A 2 -5.63 18.11 10.09
CA TYR A 2 -4.20 18.28 10.36
C TYR A 2 -3.45 18.04 9.05
N PRO A 3 -2.77 19.05 8.47
CA PRO A 3 -2.02 18.88 7.21
C PRO A 3 -1.02 17.72 7.26
N SER A 4 -0.46 17.46 8.45
CA SER A 4 0.44 16.35 8.72
C SER A 4 -0.12 14.97 8.36
N LEU A 5 -1.42 14.73 8.55
CA LEU A 5 -2.07 13.45 8.21
C LEU A 5 -2.11 13.23 6.70
N VAL A 6 -2.22 14.30 5.92
CA VAL A 6 -2.22 14.18 4.45
C VAL A 6 -0.84 13.79 3.96
N PHE A 7 0.21 14.41 4.50
CA PHE A 7 1.60 14.08 4.15
C PHE A 7 1.98 12.65 4.52
N SER A 8 1.60 12.18 5.72
CA SER A 8 1.87 10.80 6.14
C SER A 8 1.04 9.78 5.36
N LEU A 9 -0.20 10.12 4.97
CA LEU A 9 -1.03 9.27 4.11
C LEU A 9 -0.37 9.09 2.73
N ILE A 10 0.04 10.19 2.09
CA ILE A 10 0.69 10.14 0.78
C ILE A 10 1.99 9.34 0.88
N ALA A 11 2.81 9.60 1.90
CA ALA A 11 4.04 8.84 2.14
C ALA A 11 3.76 7.32 2.26
N LEU A 12 2.73 6.94 3.01
CA LEU A 12 2.38 5.53 3.19
C LEU A 12 1.85 4.90 1.89
N ILE A 13 1.11 5.63 1.06
CA ILE A 13 0.68 5.15 -0.27
C ILE A 13 1.88 4.92 -1.19
N LEU A 14 2.86 5.83 -1.21
CA LEU A 14 4.07 5.66 -2.01
C LEU A 14 4.84 4.39 -1.57
N VAL A 15 5.00 4.19 -0.25
CA VAL A 15 5.64 2.98 0.29
C VAL A 15 4.82 1.73 -0.05
N LEU A 16 3.50 1.78 0.05
CA LEU A 16 2.62 0.67 -0.31
C LEU A 16 2.86 0.23 -1.76
N ILE A 17 2.91 1.16 -2.70
CA ILE A 17 3.13 0.85 -4.13
C ILE A 17 4.53 0.26 -4.34
N ALA A 18 5.55 0.83 -3.70
CA ALA A 18 6.92 0.35 -3.81
C ALA A 18 7.10 -1.08 -3.27
N GLU A 19 6.58 -1.35 -2.06
CA GLU A 19 6.74 -2.63 -1.36
C GLU A 19 5.91 -3.77 -1.97
N THR A 20 4.83 -3.42 -2.68
CA THR A 20 3.96 -4.38 -3.35
C THR A 20 4.36 -4.62 -4.80
N GLY A 21 5.45 -4.00 -5.27
CA GLY A 21 5.98 -4.22 -6.63
C GLY A 21 5.03 -3.76 -7.73
N ARG A 22 4.24 -2.72 -7.46
CA ARG A 22 3.20 -2.20 -8.35
C ARG A 22 3.68 -0.99 -9.15
N VAL A 23 2.99 -0.69 -10.25
CA VAL A 23 3.33 0.45 -11.12
C VAL A 23 3.07 1.74 -10.34
N PRO A 24 4.02 2.70 -10.29
CA PRO A 24 5.13 2.90 -11.22
C PRO A 24 6.49 2.30 -10.82
N VAL A 25 6.61 1.64 -9.66
CA VAL A 25 7.90 1.16 -9.14
C VAL A 25 8.34 -0.12 -9.85
N ASP A 26 7.44 -1.10 -9.94
CA ASP A 26 7.68 -2.31 -10.70
C ASP A 26 6.43 -2.74 -11.49
N ASN A 27 6.57 -3.68 -12.41
CA ASN A 27 5.45 -4.20 -13.19
C ASN A 27 5.30 -5.71 -12.96
N PRO A 28 4.22 -6.17 -12.32
CA PRO A 28 4.00 -7.59 -12.07
C PRO A 28 3.71 -8.40 -13.34
N ALA A 29 3.42 -7.75 -14.48
CA ALA A 29 3.05 -8.42 -15.73
C ALA A 29 4.22 -8.54 -16.74
N THR A 30 5.46 -8.19 -16.37
CA THR A 30 6.60 -8.23 -17.32
C THR A 30 7.19 -9.63 -17.54
N HIS A 31 6.42 -10.49 -18.22
CA HIS A 31 6.87 -11.75 -18.81
C HIS A 31 7.37 -11.57 -20.25
N LEU A 32 8.43 -10.78 -20.49
CA LEU A 32 9.03 -10.70 -21.82
C LEU A 32 10.55 -10.63 -21.71
N GLU A 33 11.17 -11.75 -22.10
CA GLU A 33 12.55 -12.16 -22.43
C GLU A 33 13.80 -11.39 -21.92
N LEU A 34 13.73 -10.11 -21.53
CA LEU A 34 14.90 -9.32 -21.14
C LEU A 34 14.81 -8.62 -19.75
N THR A 35 13.66 -8.63 -19.09
CA THR A 35 13.50 -8.10 -17.70
C THR A 35 13.01 -9.16 -16.71
N MET A 36 13.26 -10.43 -17.03
CA MET A 36 12.83 -11.63 -16.28
C MET A 36 13.53 -11.80 -14.93
N ILE A 37 13.97 -10.74 -14.25
CA ILE A 37 14.61 -10.88 -12.94
C ILE A 37 13.58 -11.37 -11.90
N HIS A 38 12.36 -10.81 -11.92
CA HIS A 38 11.31 -11.22 -10.99
C HIS A 38 10.77 -12.62 -11.30
N GLU A 39 10.49 -12.89 -12.58
CA GLU A 39 10.08 -14.22 -13.05
C GLU A 39 11.16 -15.27 -12.74
N ALA A 40 12.43 -15.00 -13.04
CA ALA A 40 13.52 -15.96 -12.84
C ALA A 40 13.70 -16.36 -11.38
N MET A 41 13.37 -15.50 -10.42
CA MET A 41 13.38 -15.86 -8.99
C MET A 41 12.34 -16.93 -8.65
N VAL A 42 11.25 -17.05 -9.42
CA VAL A 42 10.14 -17.96 -9.14
C VAL A 42 10.06 -19.13 -10.14
N LEU A 43 10.74 -19.05 -11.30
CA LEU A 43 10.68 -20.05 -12.37
C LEU A 43 11.03 -21.49 -11.94
N GLU A 44 11.84 -21.66 -10.90
CA GLU A 44 12.22 -22.98 -10.39
C GLU A 44 11.10 -23.64 -9.56
N TYR A 45 10.11 -22.87 -9.13
CA TYR A 45 8.99 -23.34 -8.31
C TYR A 45 7.77 -23.65 -9.18
N SER A 46 7.09 -24.77 -8.87
CA SER A 46 5.85 -25.17 -9.55
C SER A 46 4.78 -25.62 -8.57
N GLY A 47 3.51 -25.51 -9.00
CA GLY A 47 2.34 -25.98 -8.26
C GLY A 47 2.21 -25.37 -6.87
N ARG A 48 2.42 -26.18 -5.83
CA ARG A 48 2.17 -25.81 -4.43
C ARG A 48 3.10 -24.71 -3.93
N TYR A 49 4.38 -24.75 -4.29
CA TYR A 49 5.35 -23.76 -3.83
C TYR A 49 5.11 -22.40 -4.48
N LEU A 50 4.80 -22.39 -5.78
CA LEU A 50 4.39 -21.16 -6.48
C LEU A 50 3.13 -20.55 -5.87
N ALA A 51 2.13 -21.38 -5.53
CA ALA A 51 0.92 -20.91 -4.86
C ALA A 51 1.20 -20.24 -3.50
N LEU A 52 2.15 -20.76 -2.72
CA LEU A 52 2.55 -20.15 -1.45
C LEU A 52 3.23 -18.79 -1.65
N ILE A 53 4.06 -18.65 -2.68
CA ILE A 53 4.74 -17.39 -3.02
C ILE A 53 3.71 -16.33 -3.43
N GLU A 54 2.82 -16.68 -4.35
CA GLU A 54 1.74 -15.80 -4.80
C GLU A 54 0.79 -15.42 -3.66
N TRP A 55 0.48 -16.37 -2.79
CA TRP A 55 -0.33 -16.08 -1.62
C TRP A 55 0.37 -15.14 -0.64
N GLY A 56 1.69 -15.29 -0.45
CA GLY A 56 2.50 -14.36 0.32
C GLY A 56 2.46 -12.93 -0.23
N ASN A 57 2.55 -12.78 -1.55
CA ASN A 57 2.41 -11.49 -2.22
C ASN A 57 1.01 -10.88 -2.04
N ALA A 58 -0.04 -11.70 -2.16
CA ALA A 58 -1.42 -11.27 -1.90
C ALA A 58 -1.63 -10.84 -0.44
N ILE A 59 -1.09 -11.58 0.52
CA ILE A 59 -1.14 -11.23 1.95
C ILE A 59 -0.42 -9.91 2.19
N LYS A 60 0.77 -9.71 1.62
CA LYS A 60 1.52 -8.45 1.73
C LYS A 60 0.68 -7.26 1.25
N PHE A 61 0.04 -7.39 0.10
CA PHE A 61 -0.83 -6.34 -0.45
C PHE A 61 -2.01 -6.02 0.47
N VAL A 62 -2.75 -7.04 0.93
CA VAL A 62 -3.89 -6.85 1.85
C VAL A 62 -3.44 -6.24 3.18
N LEU A 63 -2.26 -6.61 3.68
CA LEU A 63 -1.68 -6.08 4.91
C LEU A 63 -1.44 -4.56 4.78
N TYR A 64 -0.78 -4.12 3.72
CA TYR A 64 -0.54 -2.70 3.50
C TYR A 64 -1.84 -1.90 3.30
N LEU A 65 -2.81 -2.44 2.53
CA LEU A 65 -4.13 -1.80 2.41
C LEU A 65 -4.82 -1.65 3.76
N THR A 66 -4.78 -2.70 4.57
CA THR A 66 -5.37 -2.71 5.91
C THR A 66 -4.71 -1.67 6.80
N LEU A 67 -3.38 -1.55 6.77
CA LEU A 67 -2.65 -0.51 7.51
C LEU A 67 -3.12 0.90 7.12
N VAL A 68 -3.21 1.21 5.83
CA VAL A 68 -3.67 2.52 5.34
C VAL A 68 -5.10 2.80 5.84
N VAL A 69 -6.01 1.84 5.66
CA VAL A 69 -7.41 1.99 6.06
C VAL A 69 -7.55 2.15 7.58
N SER A 70 -6.87 1.32 8.37
CA SER A 70 -6.99 1.32 9.83
C SER A 70 -6.39 2.57 10.46
N LEU A 71 -5.29 3.10 9.93
CA LEU A 71 -4.62 4.28 10.49
C LEU A 71 -5.31 5.59 10.10
N PHE A 72 -5.72 5.73 8.83
CA PHE A 72 -6.23 7.01 8.32
C PHE A 72 -7.75 7.12 8.32
N PHE A 73 -8.46 5.99 8.29
CA PHE A 73 -9.92 5.95 8.24
C PHE A 73 -10.49 5.03 9.33
N PRO A 74 -10.38 5.37 10.62
CA PRO A 74 -10.81 4.53 11.76
C PRO A 74 -12.35 4.47 11.94
N ILE A 75 -13.11 4.45 10.85
CA ILE A 75 -14.58 4.39 10.83
C ILE A 75 -15.01 2.92 10.91
N GLY A 76 -15.98 2.57 11.76
CA GLY A 76 -16.45 1.17 11.88
C GLY A 76 -15.65 0.30 12.85
N LEU A 77 -14.84 0.90 13.72
CA LEU A 77 -14.30 0.22 14.90
C LEU A 77 -15.46 -0.15 15.83
N CYS A 78 -15.64 -1.46 16.07
CA CYS A 78 -16.71 -1.96 16.92
C CYS A 78 -16.37 -1.68 18.38
N THR A 79 -17.08 -0.75 19.01
CA THR A 79 -16.96 -0.49 20.46
C THR A 79 -17.73 -1.51 21.30
N ASN A 80 -18.77 -2.12 20.72
CA ASN A 80 -19.61 -3.14 21.36
C ASN A 80 -19.33 -4.53 20.77
N GLN A 81 -19.23 -5.54 21.65
CA GLN A 81 -18.96 -6.95 21.29
C GLN A 81 -20.19 -7.71 20.78
N GLN A 82 -21.30 -7.02 20.55
CA GLN A 82 -22.52 -7.63 20.01
C GLN A 82 -22.29 -8.11 18.56
N LEU A 83 -22.78 -9.31 18.24
CA LEU A 83 -22.56 -9.99 16.95
C LEU A 83 -22.92 -9.11 15.74
N GLY A 84 -24.01 -8.33 15.84
CA GLY A 84 -24.46 -7.45 14.76
C GLY A 84 -23.54 -6.27 14.48
N TRP A 85 -22.84 -5.75 15.49
CA TRP A 85 -21.86 -4.69 15.27
C TRP A 85 -20.60 -5.24 14.61
N LEU A 86 -20.18 -6.45 14.99
CA LEU A 86 -19.01 -7.12 14.42
C LEU A 86 -19.17 -7.41 12.91
N THR A 87 -20.35 -7.87 12.47
CA THR A 87 -20.61 -8.11 11.04
C THR A 87 -20.62 -6.81 10.24
N LEU A 88 -21.20 -5.73 10.79
CA LEU A 88 -21.16 -4.40 10.17
C LEU A 88 -19.74 -3.85 10.08
N GLY A 89 -18.93 -3.99 11.12
CA GLY A 89 -17.53 -3.57 11.11
C GLY A 89 -16.70 -4.29 10.02
N LEU A 90 -16.90 -5.61 9.89
CA LEU A 90 -16.27 -6.40 8.83
C LEU A 90 -16.70 -5.95 7.42
N LEU A 91 -18.00 -5.70 7.21
CA LEU A 91 -18.50 -5.22 5.93
C LEU A 91 -17.93 -3.84 5.57
N ILE A 92 -17.87 -2.92 6.53
CA ILE A 92 -17.26 -1.60 6.33
C ILE A 92 -15.78 -1.72 5.98
N MET A 93 -15.05 -2.62 6.65
CA MET A 93 -13.64 -2.89 6.35
C MET A 93 -13.45 -3.42 4.93
N LEU A 94 -14.24 -4.43 4.52
CA LEU A 94 -14.18 -4.99 3.17
C LEU A 94 -14.49 -3.95 2.10
N LEU A 95 -15.50 -3.09 2.31
CA LEU A 95 -15.82 -2.02 1.39
C LEU A 95 -14.65 -1.05 1.22
N LYS A 96 -13.99 -0.64 2.32
CA LYS A 96 -12.82 0.24 2.24
C LYS A 96 -11.65 -0.40 1.51
N LEU A 97 -11.39 -1.68 1.76
CA LEU A 97 -10.35 -2.42 1.05
C LEU A 97 -10.65 -2.48 -0.44
N PHE A 98 -11.92 -2.70 -0.83
CA PHE A 98 -12.37 -2.71 -2.22
C PHE A 98 -12.18 -1.34 -2.90
N PHE A 99 -12.55 -0.25 -2.23
CA PHE A 99 -12.34 1.09 -2.78
C PHE A 99 -10.85 1.45 -2.91
N LEU A 100 -10.04 1.13 -1.90
CA LEU A 100 -8.61 1.44 -1.93
C LEU A 100 -7.86 0.61 -2.98
N SER A 101 -8.20 -0.69 -3.12
CA SER A 101 -7.63 -1.53 -4.17
C SER A 101 -8.02 -1.05 -5.57
N GLY A 102 -9.26 -0.60 -5.77
CA GLY A 102 -9.71 0.02 -7.02
C GLY A 102 -8.96 1.31 -7.34
N LEU A 103 -8.68 2.15 -6.32
CA LEU A 103 -7.88 3.36 -6.48
C LEU A 103 -6.44 3.03 -6.91
N ILE A 104 -5.82 2.02 -6.30
CA ILE A 104 -4.47 1.57 -6.70
C ILE A 104 -4.47 1.01 -8.12
N ALA A 105 -5.45 0.20 -8.49
CA ALA A 105 -5.58 -0.30 -9.86
C ALA A 105 -5.74 0.85 -10.88
N PHE A 106 -6.44 1.93 -10.51
CA PHE A 106 -6.55 3.13 -11.33
C PHE A 106 -5.21 3.88 -11.46
N ILE A 107 -4.44 4.02 -10.36
CA ILE A 107 -3.09 4.59 -10.38
C ILE A 107 -2.17 3.78 -11.31
N GLU A 108 -2.21 2.46 -11.22
CA GLU A 108 -1.43 1.56 -12.08
C GLU A 108 -1.77 1.73 -13.56
N SER A 109 -3.06 1.92 -13.86
CA SER A 109 -3.53 2.03 -15.25
C SER A 109 -3.10 3.35 -15.93
N ILE A 110 -2.83 4.39 -15.15
CA ILE A 110 -2.47 5.72 -15.67
C ILE A 110 -0.95 5.94 -15.69
N ASN A 111 -0.21 5.27 -14.81
CA ASN A 111 1.22 5.47 -14.67
C ASN A 111 2.03 4.51 -15.54
N SER A 112 3.26 4.90 -15.86
CA SER A 112 4.22 4.04 -16.56
C SER A 112 5.34 3.59 -15.61
N LYS A 113 6.00 2.49 -15.95
CA LYS A 113 7.13 1.94 -15.18
C LYS A 113 8.28 2.94 -15.13
N LEU A 114 8.76 3.24 -13.93
CA LEU A 114 9.94 4.06 -13.69
C LEU A 114 11.21 3.28 -14.01
N ARG A 115 12.27 4.01 -14.39
CA ARG A 115 13.61 3.44 -14.48
C ARG A 115 14.12 3.11 -13.07
N ILE A 116 14.83 2.00 -12.91
CA ILE A 116 15.33 1.53 -11.61
C ILE A 116 16.16 2.59 -10.86
N PHE A 117 16.92 3.41 -11.59
CA PHE A 117 17.71 4.50 -11.03
C PHE A 117 16.88 5.62 -10.39
N LYS A 118 15.59 5.73 -10.71
CA LYS A 118 14.66 6.71 -10.13
C LYS A 118 13.87 6.15 -8.94
N VAL A 119 13.97 4.84 -8.66
CA VAL A 119 13.31 4.22 -7.50
C VAL A 119 13.86 4.77 -6.18
N PRO A 120 15.18 4.99 -6.01
CA PRO A 120 15.70 5.67 -4.82
C PRO A 120 15.10 7.07 -4.63
N ASP A 121 14.97 7.86 -5.70
CA ASP A 121 14.37 9.20 -5.64
C ASP A 121 12.88 9.15 -5.23
N TYR A 122 12.15 8.15 -5.75
CA TYR A 122 10.75 7.90 -5.38
C TYR A 122 10.61 7.62 -3.88
N LEU A 123 11.43 6.71 -3.33
CA LEU A 123 11.43 6.39 -1.90
C LEU A 123 11.94 7.55 -1.04
N ALA A 124 12.91 8.31 -1.53
CA ALA A 124 13.37 9.54 -0.87
C ALA A 124 12.23 10.56 -0.75
N SER A 125 11.40 10.71 -1.79
CA SER A 125 10.23 11.59 -1.72
C SER A 125 9.21 11.13 -0.66
N ALA A 126 8.96 9.82 -0.55
CA ALA A 126 8.09 9.25 0.48
C ALA A 126 8.64 9.50 1.89
N PHE A 127 9.95 9.32 2.08
CA PHE A 127 10.63 9.62 3.32
C PHE A 127 10.52 11.11 3.70
N MET A 128 10.79 12.02 2.75
CA MET A 128 10.69 13.46 2.98
C MET A 128 9.27 13.88 3.38
N LEU A 129 8.24 13.34 2.72
CA LEU A 129 6.84 13.59 3.08
C LEU A 129 6.51 13.10 4.49
N SER A 130 7.01 11.92 4.88
CA SER A 130 6.83 11.39 6.24
C SER A 130 7.49 12.29 7.29
N VAL A 131 8.74 12.71 7.06
CA VAL A 131 9.47 13.62 7.95
C VAL A 131 8.76 14.96 8.07
N LEU A 132 8.29 15.53 6.96
CA LEU A 132 7.48 16.76 6.98
C LEU A 132 6.21 16.59 7.81
N GLY A 133 5.53 15.44 7.68
CA GLY A 133 4.37 15.10 8.51
C GLY A 133 4.69 15.16 10.01
N VAL A 134 5.82 14.59 10.44
CA VAL A 134 6.28 14.60 11.84
C VAL A 134 6.69 15.99 12.31
N ILE A 135 7.39 16.77 11.49
CA ILE A 135 7.78 18.14 11.85
C ILE A 135 6.54 19.01 12.01
N ILE A 136 5.56 18.89 11.11
CA ILE A 136 4.31 19.66 11.17
C ILE A 136 3.51 19.28 12.42
N THR A 137 3.41 17.99 12.77
CA THR A 137 2.73 17.61 14.02
C THR A 137 3.44 18.16 15.25
N GLN A 138 4.77 18.18 15.28
CA GLN A 138 5.51 18.73 16.41
C GLN A 138 5.39 20.26 16.50
N MET A 139 5.47 20.98 15.38
CA MET A 139 5.40 22.44 15.34
C MET A 139 3.98 22.96 15.64
N LEU A 140 2.94 22.40 15.01
CA LEU A 140 1.55 22.78 15.31
C LEU A 140 1.04 22.18 16.62
N GLY A 141 1.50 20.98 16.99
CA GLY A 141 1.12 20.32 18.24
C GLY A 141 1.72 20.95 19.49
N ALA A 142 2.85 21.67 19.37
CA ALA A 142 3.41 22.46 20.47
C ALA A 142 2.69 23.80 20.71
N SER A 143 1.76 24.20 19.83
CA SER A 143 0.98 25.45 19.94
C SER A 143 -0.41 25.29 20.59
N LEU A 144 -0.71 24.12 21.14
CA LEU A 144 -1.90 23.80 21.95
C LEU A 144 -1.47 23.20 23.30
#